data_AF-A0A7C4WR33-F1
#
_entry.id   AF-A0A7C4WR33-F1
#
_cell.length_a   1.000
_cell.length_b   1.000
_cell.length_c   1.000
_cell.angle_alpha   90.00
_cell.angle_beta   90.00
_cell.angle_gamma   90.00
#
_symmetry.space_group_name_H-M   'P 1'
#
loop_
_entity.id
_entity.type
_entity.pdbx_description
1 polymer ?
#
loop_
_entity_poly.entity_id
_entity_poly.type
_entity_poly.pdbx_seq_one_letter_code
_entity_poly.pdbx_strand_id
1 'polypeptide(L)'
;MVIIRLHALLVILFLMVLVVHASVEDVEKEFLSIYKELVELSTLGIDVSDLIKELSVILELMDDGSNESITKAESLLKDIRTRLEILKSKASYEILYVNLIKYSSITLLALIPVATYLLLPRVYLKVWFKVRKRWVIRYGRTR
;
A
#
# COMPACT_ATOMS: atom_id res chain seq x y z
N MET A 1 -4.72 -11.62 62.94
CA MET A 1 -3.47 -11.62 62.13
C MET A 1 -3.59 -12.49 60.87
N VAL A 2 -4.20 -13.68 60.93
CA VAL A 2 -4.41 -14.57 59.76
C VAL A 2 -5.32 -13.93 58.69
N ILE A 3 -6.41 -13.27 59.08
CA ILE A 3 -7.36 -12.62 58.16
C ILE A 3 -6.69 -11.52 57.33
N ILE A 4 -5.81 -10.71 57.94
CA ILE A 4 -5.06 -9.64 57.27
C ILE A 4 -4.08 -10.24 56.24
N ARG A 5 -3.41 -11.35 56.57
CA ARG A 5 -2.51 -12.04 55.64
C ARG A 5 -3.28 -12.67 54.47
N LEU A 6 -4.49 -13.16 54.72
CA LEU A 6 -5.34 -13.77 53.70
C LEU A 6 -5.91 -12.72 52.73
N HIS A 7 -6.30 -11.54 53.24
CA HIS A 7 -6.68 -10.40 52.39
C HIS A 7 -5.50 -9.85 51.58
N ALA A 8 -4.31 -9.73 52.19
CA ALA A 8 -3.12 -9.30 51.46
C ALA A 8 -2.77 -10.24 50.30
N LEU A 9 -2.89 -11.55 50.50
CA LEU A 9 -2.62 -12.56 49.47
C LEU A 9 -3.65 -12.50 48.33
N LEU A 10 -4.92 -12.22 48.65
CA LEU A 10 -6.00 -12.08 47.67
C LEU A 10 -5.86 -10.81 46.82
N VAL A 11 -5.39 -9.71 47.44
CA VAL A 11 -5.06 -8.46 46.73
C VAL A 11 -3.88 -8.65 45.76
N ILE A 12 -2.84 -9.38 46.18
CA ILE A 12 -1.68 -9.69 45.31
C ILE A 12 -2.11 -10.56 44.13
N LEU A 13 -2.96 -11.57 44.37
CA LEU A 13 -3.51 -12.42 43.30
C LEU A 13 -4.33 -11.59 42.30
N PHE A 14 -5.17 -10.68 42.80
CA PHE A 14 -5.98 -9.80 41.95
C PHE A 14 -5.12 -8.84 41.11
N LEU A 15 -4.06 -8.29 41.68
CA LEU A 15 -3.07 -7.47 40.96
C LEU A 15 -2.36 -8.24 39.85
N MET A 16 -1.98 -9.49 40.09
CA MET A 16 -1.40 -10.36 39.05
C MET A 16 -2.37 -10.57 37.87
N VAL A 17 -3.64 -10.83 38.14
CA VAL A 17 -4.65 -11.03 37.08
C VAL A 17 -4.87 -9.77 36.25
N LEU A 18 -4.86 -8.60 36.89
CA LEU A 18 -4.95 -7.29 36.22
C LEU A 18 -3.78 -7.02 35.28
N VAL A 19 -2.54 -7.31 35.71
CA VAL A 19 -1.34 -7.11 34.88
C VAL A 19 -1.40 -8.01 33.64
N VAL A 20 -1.82 -9.26 33.79
CA VAL A 20 -1.96 -10.20 32.65
C VAL A 20 -3.03 -9.71 31.67
N HIS A 21 -4.18 -9.25 32.16
CA HIS A 21 -5.23 -8.70 31.29
C HIS A 21 -4.76 -7.46 30.50
N ALA A 22 -4.02 -6.56 31.15
CA ALA A 22 -3.46 -5.38 30.48
C ALA A 22 -2.49 -5.77 29.35
N SER A 23 -1.63 -6.76 29.58
CA SER A 23 -0.70 -7.23 28.53
C SER A 23 -1.38 -7.83 27.32
N VAL A 24 -2.49 -8.56 27.50
CA VAL A 24 -3.24 -9.16 26.38
C VAL A 24 -3.93 -8.08 25.55
N GLU A 25 -4.50 -7.06 26.19
CA GLU A 25 -5.16 -5.94 25.50
C GLU A 25 -4.16 -5.11 24.67
N ASP A 26 -2.93 -4.95 25.15
CA ASP A 26 -1.87 -4.24 24.43
C ASP A 26 -1.43 -5.01 23.17
N VAL A 27 -1.29 -6.34 23.26
CA VAL A 27 -0.98 -7.22 22.12
C VAL A 27 -2.08 -7.16 21.05
N GLU A 28 -3.35 -7.14 21.46
CA GLU A 28 -4.48 -7.02 20.54
C GLU A 28 -4.50 -5.67 19.79
N LYS A 29 -4.23 -4.57 20.50
CA LYS A 29 -4.12 -3.24 19.89
C LYS A 29 -2.98 -3.18 18.87
N GLU A 30 -1.84 -3.77 19.19
CA GLU A 30 -0.69 -3.80 18.28
C GLU A 30 -0.97 -4.66 17.04
N PHE A 31 -1.62 -5.81 17.22
CA PHE A 31 -2.09 -6.65 16.11
C PHE A 31 -3.00 -5.88 15.15
N LEU A 32 -4.03 -5.20 15.67
CA LEU A 32 -4.97 -4.43 14.85
C LEU A 32 -4.29 -3.27 14.11
N SER A 33 -3.33 -2.61 14.77
CA SER A 33 -2.52 -1.55 14.17
C SER A 33 -1.73 -2.06 12.97
N ILE A 34 -0.99 -3.17 13.14
CA ILE A 34 -0.20 -3.79 12.08
C ILE A 34 -1.10 -4.29 10.93
N TYR A 35 -2.23 -4.92 11.26
CA TYR A 35 -3.19 -5.38 10.26
C TYR A 35 -3.68 -4.22 9.38
N LYS A 36 -4.08 -3.11 9.99
CA LYS A 36 -4.56 -1.93 9.26
C LYS A 36 -3.50 -1.38 8.32
N GLU A 37 -2.26 -1.27 8.79
CA GLU A 37 -1.14 -0.79 7.98
C GLU A 37 -0.82 -1.73 6.80
N LEU A 38 -0.89 -3.04 7.00
CA LEU A 38 -0.71 -4.03 5.93
C LEU A 38 -1.81 -3.93 4.87
N VAL A 39 -3.07 -3.73 5.29
CA VAL A 39 -4.19 -3.50 4.36
C VAL A 39 -3.96 -2.23 3.54
N GLU A 40 -3.54 -1.13 4.17
CA GLU A 40 -3.20 0.10 3.47
C GLU A 40 -2.12 -0.13 2.40
N LEU A 41 -1.03 -0.84 2.74
CA LEU A 41 0.02 -1.18 1.76
C LEU A 41 -0.49 -2.07 0.62
N SER A 42 -1.35 -3.04 0.94
CA SER A 42 -1.98 -3.89 -0.07
C SER A 42 -2.83 -3.08 -1.06
N THR A 43 -3.58 -2.07 -0.57
CA THR A 43 -4.38 -1.19 -1.46
C THR A 43 -3.52 -0.33 -2.38
N LEU A 44 -2.27 -0.07 -1.99
CA LEU A 44 -1.26 0.61 -2.82
C LEU A 44 -0.59 -0.33 -3.83
N GLY A 45 -0.98 -1.60 -3.87
CA GLY A 45 -0.47 -2.61 -4.79
C GLY A 45 0.84 -3.25 -4.36
N ILE A 46 1.21 -3.12 -3.09
CA ILE A 46 2.42 -3.74 -2.53
C ILE A 46 2.09 -5.16 -2.09
N ASP A 47 2.97 -6.10 -2.43
CA ASP A 47 2.83 -7.47 -1.96
C ASP A 47 3.16 -7.56 -0.46
N VAL A 48 2.14 -7.93 0.31
CA VAL A 48 2.20 -8.13 1.76
C VAL A 48 1.85 -9.58 2.14
N SER A 49 1.75 -10.48 1.17
CA SER A 49 1.20 -11.84 1.35
C SER A 49 1.94 -12.64 2.42
N ASP A 50 3.26 -12.49 2.49
CA ASP A 50 4.09 -13.20 3.47
C ASP A 50 3.86 -12.68 4.90
N LEU A 51 3.74 -11.37 5.09
CA LEU A 51 3.45 -10.77 6.40
C LEU A 51 2.03 -11.10 6.88
N ILE A 52 1.05 -11.20 5.97
CA ILE A 52 -0.32 -11.62 6.31
C ILE A 52 -0.35 -13.07 6.79
N LYS A 53 0.41 -13.98 6.17
CA LYS A 53 0.51 -15.37 6.63
C LYS A 53 1.10 -15.46 8.03
N GLU A 54 2.17 -14.72 8.31
CA GLU A 54 2.75 -14.68 9.64
C GLU A 54 1.79 -14.06 10.67
N LEU A 55 1.04 -13.02 10.27
CA LEU A 55 0.02 -12.42 11.11
C LEU A 55 -1.13 -13.40 11.44
N SER A 56 -1.51 -14.30 10.52
CA SER A 56 -2.48 -15.35 10.83
C SER A 56 -1.99 -16.35 11.89
N VAL A 57 -0.69 -16.67 11.90
CA VAL A 57 -0.09 -17.51 12.96
C VAL A 57 -0.14 -16.80 14.31
N ILE A 58 0.04 -15.48 14.34
CA ILE A 58 -0.09 -14.69 15.56
C ILE A 58 -1.52 -14.70 16.08
N LEU A 59 -2.51 -14.62 15.20
CA LEU A 59 -3.92 -14.72 15.58
C LEU A 59 -4.23 -16.07 16.24
N GLU A 60 -3.69 -17.18 15.71
CA GLU A 60 -3.82 -18.51 16.32
C GLU A 60 -3.16 -18.57 17.71
N LEU A 61 -1.98 -17.93 17.88
CA LEU A 61 -1.30 -17.86 19.19
C LEU A 61 -2.08 -17.01 20.21
N MET A 62 -2.75 -15.95 19.75
CA MET A 62 -3.60 -15.13 20.61
C MET A 62 -4.88 -15.86 21.02
N ASP A 63 -5.46 -16.67 20.13
CA ASP A 63 -6.67 -17.47 20.39
C ASP A 63 -6.42 -18.59 21.42
N ASP A 64 -5.22 -19.18 21.44
CA ASP A 64 -4.80 -20.16 22.46
C ASP A 64 -4.82 -19.57 23.89
N GLY A 65 -4.57 -18.26 24.03
CA GLY A 65 -4.70 -17.53 25.29
C GLY A 65 -3.75 -17.94 26.41
N SER A 66 -2.76 -18.81 26.15
CA SER A 66 -1.75 -19.20 27.13
C SER A 66 -0.70 -18.10 27.31
N ASN A 67 -0.14 -17.95 28.51
CA ASN A 67 0.88 -16.90 28.74
C ASN A 67 2.12 -17.09 27.84
N GLU A 68 2.47 -18.32 27.51
CA GLU A 68 3.56 -18.62 26.58
C GLU A 68 3.21 -18.26 25.14
N SER A 69 1.95 -18.49 24.71
CA SER A 69 1.50 -18.12 23.37
C SER A 69 1.42 -16.60 23.20
N ILE A 70 0.93 -15.87 24.22
CA ILE A 70 0.82 -14.40 24.21
C ILE A 70 2.21 -13.74 24.16
N THR A 71 3.16 -14.20 24.96
CA THR A 71 4.54 -13.67 24.93
C THR A 71 5.24 -13.97 23.59
N LYS A 72 4.97 -15.14 23.00
CA LYS A 72 5.45 -15.48 21.66
C LYS A 72 4.79 -14.59 20.58
N ALA A 73 3.49 -14.36 20.68
CA ALA A 73 2.76 -13.45 19.80
C ALA A 73 3.32 -12.03 19.84
N GLU A 74 3.61 -11.50 21.04
CA GLU A 74 4.25 -10.19 21.22
C GLU A 74 5.61 -10.12 20.51
N SER A 75 6.44 -11.16 20.65
CA SER A 75 7.76 -11.21 19.99
C SER A 75 7.66 -11.23 18.46
N LEU A 76 6.68 -11.95 17.92
CA LEU A 76 6.44 -12.03 16.48
C LEU A 76 5.85 -10.73 15.94
N LEU A 77 4.94 -10.08 16.67
CA LEU A 77 4.41 -8.77 16.30
C LEU A 77 5.52 -7.73 16.17
N LYS A 78 6.49 -7.74 17.09
CA LYS A 78 7.65 -6.84 17.04
C LYS A 78 8.56 -7.09 15.83
N ASP A 79 8.74 -8.36 15.45
CA ASP A 79 9.49 -8.71 14.23
C ASP A 79 8.74 -8.25 12.96
N ILE A 80 7.44 -8.56 12.87
CA ILE A 80 6.59 -8.08 11.77
C ILE A 80 6.61 -6.56 11.70
N ARG A 81 6.53 -5.84 12.83
CA ARG A 81 6.62 -4.38 12.88
C ARG A 81 7.91 -3.89 12.24
N THR A 82 9.04 -4.51 12.58
CA THR A 82 10.34 -4.14 12.03
C THR A 82 10.38 -4.36 10.51
N ARG A 83 9.89 -5.52 10.05
CA ARG A 83 9.82 -5.86 8.62
C ARG A 83 8.84 -4.97 7.86
N LEU A 84 7.74 -4.57 8.49
CA LEU A 84 6.76 -3.64 7.95
C LEU A 84 7.37 -2.26 7.72
N GLU A 85 8.14 -1.74 8.68
CA GLU A 85 8.85 -0.45 8.49
C GLU A 85 9.86 -0.52 7.34
N ILE A 86 10.59 -1.64 7.22
CA ILE A 86 11.49 -1.87 6.08
C ILE A 86 10.69 -1.90 4.76
N LEU A 87 9.58 -2.64 4.74
CA LEU A 87 8.72 -2.73 3.56
C LEU A 87 8.16 -1.37 3.16
N LYS A 88 7.68 -0.57 4.12
CA LYS A 88 7.24 0.82 3.90
C LYS A 88 8.35 1.69 3.30
N SER A 89 9.56 1.58 3.84
CA SER A 89 10.71 2.36 3.36
C SER A 89 11.00 2.04 1.89
N LYS A 90 10.95 0.75 1.51
CA LYS A 90 11.17 0.29 0.14
C LYS A 90 10.01 0.64 -0.79
N ALA A 91 8.79 0.43 -0.30
CA ALA A 91 7.56 0.69 -1.03
C ALA A 91 7.37 2.15 -1.40
N SER A 92 7.85 3.10 -0.58
CA SER A 92 7.71 4.52 -0.85
C SER A 92 8.22 4.91 -2.25
N TYR A 93 9.33 4.32 -2.70
CA TYR A 93 9.87 4.51 -4.04
C TYR A 93 9.03 3.80 -5.12
N GLU A 94 8.61 2.57 -4.86
CA GLU A 94 7.82 1.77 -5.80
C GLU A 94 6.43 2.39 -6.05
N ILE A 95 5.76 2.88 -5.00
CA ILE A 95 4.47 3.58 -5.09
C ILE A 95 4.60 4.81 -5.99
N LEU A 96 5.64 5.63 -5.78
CA LEU A 96 5.87 6.83 -6.58
C LEU A 96 6.07 6.48 -8.06
N TYR A 97 6.84 5.43 -8.33
CA TYR A 97 7.12 4.99 -9.69
C TYR A 97 5.86 4.48 -10.42
N VAL A 98 5.07 3.64 -9.76
CA VAL A 98 3.80 3.11 -10.31
C VAL A 98 2.82 4.24 -10.60
N ASN A 99 2.66 5.17 -9.65
CA ASN A 99 1.79 6.33 -9.84
C ASN A 99 2.27 7.22 -10.98
N LEU A 100 3.58 7.47 -11.09
CA LEU A 100 4.15 8.27 -12.16
C LEU A 100 3.85 7.66 -13.54
N ILE A 101 4.01 6.34 -13.69
CA ILE A 101 3.68 5.63 -14.95
C ILE A 101 2.18 5.74 -15.25
N LYS A 102 1.33 5.51 -14.25
CA LYS A 102 -0.13 5.55 -14.41
C LYS A 102 -0.60 6.93 -14.84
N TYR A 103 -0.19 7.98 -14.14
CA TYR A 103 -0.56 9.36 -14.49
C TYR A 103 0.05 9.81 -15.80
N SER A 104 1.33 9.48 -16.07
CA SER A 104 1.97 9.76 -17.36
C SER A 104 1.18 9.18 -18.53
N SER A 105 0.73 7.93 -18.40
CA SER A 105 -0.07 7.26 -19.43
C SER A 105 -1.40 7.97 -19.68
N ILE A 106 -2.10 8.37 -18.61
CA ILE A 106 -3.37 9.11 -18.70
C ILE A 106 -3.16 10.48 -19.34
N THR A 107 -2.11 11.21 -18.94
CA THR A 107 -1.76 12.51 -19.51
C THR A 107 -1.45 12.40 -20.99
N LEU A 108 -0.72 11.35 -21.41
CA LEU A 108 -0.35 11.13 -22.79
C LEU A 108 -1.59 10.86 -23.66
N LEU A 109 -2.52 10.04 -23.16
CA LEU A 109 -3.83 9.80 -23.79
C LEU A 109 -4.65 11.09 -23.90
N ALA A 110 -4.70 11.90 -22.83
CA ALA A 110 -5.40 13.17 -22.83
C ALA A 110 -4.76 14.21 -23.78
N LEU A 111 -3.47 14.08 -24.06
CA LEU A 111 -2.76 14.97 -24.98
C LEU A 111 -3.07 14.64 -26.44
N ILE A 112 -3.48 13.42 -26.78
CA ILE A 112 -3.73 13.00 -28.17
C ILE A 112 -4.74 13.93 -28.87
N PRO A 113 -5.94 14.21 -28.34
CA PRO A 113 -6.89 15.10 -29.01
C PRO A 113 -6.36 16.53 -29.17
N VAL A 114 -5.66 17.05 -28.17
CA VAL A 114 -5.09 18.41 -28.19
C VAL A 114 -3.98 18.53 -29.23
N ALA A 115 -3.04 17.57 -29.22
CA ALA A 115 -1.96 17.49 -30.19
C ALA A 115 -2.51 17.31 -31.61
N THR A 116 -3.53 16.47 -31.76
CA THR A 116 -4.22 16.26 -33.04
C THR A 116 -4.81 17.57 -33.53
N TYR A 117 -5.63 18.26 -32.73
CA TYR A 117 -6.27 19.52 -33.12
C TYR A 117 -5.27 20.61 -33.55
N LEU A 118 -4.12 20.71 -32.86
CA LEU A 118 -3.12 21.73 -33.16
C LEU A 118 -2.17 21.35 -34.31
N LEU A 119 -1.77 20.08 -34.41
CA LEU A 119 -0.76 19.62 -35.37
C LEU A 119 -1.38 19.22 -36.72
N LEU A 120 -2.56 18.58 -36.74
CA LEU A 120 -3.18 18.13 -38.00
C LEU A 120 -3.34 19.26 -39.02
N PRO A 121 -3.87 20.46 -38.67
CA PRO A 121 -4.03 21.54 -39.65
C PRO A 121 -2.71 21.98 -40.26
N ARG A 122 -1.65 22.07 -39.44
CA ARG A 122 -0.32 22.49 -39.88
C ARG A 122 0.35 21.44 -40.77
N VAL A 123 0.23 20.16 -40.39
CA VAL A 123 0.78 19.04 -41.17
C VAL A 123 0.01 18.89 -42.49
N TYR A 124 -1.32 18.95 -42.44
CA TYR A 124 -2.19 18.91 -43.62
C TYR A 124 -1.80 19.99 -44.63
N LEU A 125 -1.68 21.25 -44.20
CA LEU A 125 -1.30 22.35 -45.09
C LEU A 125 0.08 22.13 -45.71
N LYS A 126 1.08 21.71 -44.92
CA LYS A 126 2.42 21.41 -45.45
C LYS A 126 2.39 20.31 -46.50
N VAL A 127 1.66 19.22 -46.24
CA VAL A 127 1.51 18.10 -47.18
C VAL A 127 0.77 18.56 -48.45
N TRP A 128 -0.34 19.28 -48.29
CA TRP A 128 -1.12 19.84 -49.39
C TRP A 128 -0.29 20.73 -50.31
N PHE A 129 0.48 21.68 -49.75
CA PHE A 129 1.36 22.54 -50.54
C PHE A 129 2.46 21.75 -51.25
N LYS A 130 3.02 20.72 -50.61
CA LYS A 130 4.04 19.87 -51.22
C LYS A 130 3.49 19.05 -52.39
N VAL A 131 2.26 18.54 -52.27
CA VAL A 131 1.59 17.77 -53.32
C VAL A 131 1.15 18.68 -54.48
N ARG A 132 0.51 19.81 -54.20
CA ARG A 132 0.00 20.75 -55.21
C ARG A 132 1.11 21.30 -56.12
N LYS A 133 2.31 21.54 -55.60
CA LYS A 133 3.47 22.02 -56.39
C LYS A 133 3.88 21.07 -57.53
N ARG A 134 3.46 19.81 -57.51
CA ARG A 134 3.76 18.83 -58.57
C ARG A 134 2.73 18.79 -59.70
N TRP A 135 1.66 19.57 -59.60
CA TRP A 135 0.63 19.63 -60.63
C TRP A 135 1.03 20.64 -61.71
N VAL A 136 1.72 20.16 -62.74
CA VAL A 136 2.03 20.96 -63.93
C VAL A 136 0.76 21.07 -64.78
N ILE A 137 0.15 22.24 -64.80
CA ILE A 137 -1.01 22.52 -65.66
C ILE A 137 -0.51 22.63 -67.10
N ARG A 138 -0.75 21.59 -67.91
CA ARG A 138 -0.59 21.67 -69.37
C ARG A 138 -1.75 22.51 -69.92
N TYR A 139 -1.50 23.79 -70.20
CA TYR A 139 -2.42 24.59 -70.99
C TYR A 139 -2.40 24.09 -72.44
N GLY A 140 -3.46 23.40 -72.85
CA GLY A 140 -3.73 23.09 -74.24
C GLY A 140 -4.10 24.38 -74.96
N ARG A 141 -3.21 24.87 -75.82
CA ARG A 141 -3.50 25.97 -76.75
C ARG A 141 -4.48 25.44 -77.80
N THR A 142 -5.77 25.73 -77.64
CA THR A 142 -6.76 25.54 -78.71
C THR A 142 -6.40 26.48 -79.85
N ARG A 143 -6.24 25.89 -81.02
CA ARG A 143 -5.76 26.50 -82.26
C ARG A 143 -6.90 27.19 -82.99
#